data_AF-A0A9C9N7K2-F1
#
_entry.id   AF-A0A9C9N7K2-F1
#
_cell.length_a   1.000
_cell.length_b   1.000
_cell.length_c   1.000
_cell.angle_alpha   90.00
_cell.angle_beta   90.00
_cell.angle_gamma   90.00
#
_symmetry.space_group_name_H-M   'P 1'
#
loop_
_entity.id
_entity.type
_entity.pdbx_description
1 polymer ?
#
loop_
_entity_poly.entity_id
_entity_poly.type
_entity_poly.pdbx_seq_one_letter_code
_entity_poly.pdbx_strand_id
1 'polypeptide(L)'
;MCYGYIRKIYTYALQREHEGKQFFEQNAERMSHAAAVGAFKRLAEEEQKHIEFIQAQIDALDGDVAPEIELDLDKEGFFAERAAAELLDQSVVEAMVPDLSVLRTAYLIERDFSEFYEMVASKAEGQAKQVLEMLARWERSHEALFKQMHDRAFEEYAQMPWGG
;
A
#
# COMPACT_ATOMS: atom_id res chain seq x y z
N MET A 1 22.67 9.90 -7.98
CA MET A 1 21.79 10.83 -7.23
C MET A 1 22.46 11.25 -5.92
N CYS A 2 22.14 12.42 -5.35
CA CYS A 2 22.69 12.86 -4.05
C CYS A 2 21.93 12.23 -2.88
N TYR A 3 22.62 11.90 -1.78
CA TYR A 3 22.05 11.35 -0.54
C TYR A 3 20.86 12.15 0.00
N GLY A 4 20.93 13.48 -0.03
CA GLY A 4 19.83 14.34 0.43
C GLY A 4 18.56 14.26 -0.43
N TYR A 5 18.65 13.82 -1.68
CA TYR A 5 17.47 13.59 -2.53
C TYR A 5 16.81 12.25 -2.22
N ILE A 6 17.61 11.19 -2.05
CA ILE A 6 17.12 9.85 -1.66
C ILE A 6 16.42 9.89 -0.31
N ARG A 7 16.97 10.61 0.67
CA ARG A 7 16.32 10.79 1.97
C ARG A 7 14.91 11.37 1.84
N LYS A 8 14.74 12.43 1.04
CA LYS A 8 13.43 13.05 0.84
C LYS A 8 12.41 12.08 0.24
N ILE A 9 12.86 11.22 -0.68
CA ILE A 9 12.01 10.19 -1.28
C ILE A 9 11.58 9.19 -0.21
N TYR A 10 12.51 8.68 0.59
CA TYR A 10 12.18 7.71 1.63
C TYR A 10 11.31 8.30 2.74
N THR A 11 11.56 9.55 3.16
CA THR A 11 10.70 10.23 4.12
C THR A 11 9.28 10.40 3.59
N TYR A 12 9.14 10.62 2.29
CA TYR A 12 7.83 10.72 1.67
C TYR A 12 7.14 9.36 1.59
N ALA A 13 7.87 8.30 1.20
CA ALA A 13 7.38 6.92 1.25
C ALA A 13 6.91 6.53 2.66
N LEU A 14 7.71 6.82 3.69
CA LEU A 14 7.36 6.56 5.09
C LEU A 14 6.02 7.19 5.50
N GLN A 15 5.78 8.43 5.08
CA GLN A 15 4.51 9.12 5.35
C GLN A 15 3.34 8.43 4.65
N ARG A 16 3.55 7.91 3.44
CA ARG A 16 2.53 7.16 2.69
C ARG A 16 2.16 5.85 3.39
N GLU A 17 3.14 5.08 3.85
CA GLU A 17 2.86 3.85 4.60
C GLU A 17 2.09 4.11 5.90
N HIS A 18 2.36 5.24 6.58
CA HIS A 18 1.56 5.66 7.74
C HIS A 18 0.10 5.96 7.38
N GLU A 19 -0.13 6.61 6.23
CA GLU A 19 -1.47 6.88 5.70
C GLU A 19 -2.20 5.58 5.31
N GLY A 20 -1.50 4.66 4.63
CA GLY A 20 -2.00 3.33 4.26
C GLY A 20 -2.39 2.49 5.48
N LYS A 21 -1.49 2.40 6.47
CA LYS A 21 -1.77 1.74 7.75
C LYS A 21 -3.03 2.29 8.42
N GLN A 22 -3.11 3.62 8.54
CA GLN A 22 -4.26 4.27 9.17
C GLN A 22 -5.57 3.99 8.40
N PHE A 23 -5.52 3.99 7.06
CA PHE A 23 -6.66 3.63 6.23
C PHE A 23 -7.17 2.22 6.56
N PHE A 24 -6.27 1.23 6.62
CA PHE A 24 -6.67 -0.15 6.89
C PHE A 24 -7.20 -0.35 8.32
N GLU A 25 -6.59 0.30 9.32
CA GLU A 25 -7.07 0.28 10.71
C GLU A 25 -8.49 0.86 10.83
N GLN A 26 -8.73 2.04 10.25
CA GLN A 26 -10.05 2.69 10.30
C GLN A 26 -11.14 1.90 9.56
N ASN A 27 -10.79 1.29 8.43
CA ASN A 27 -11.74 0.44 7.71
C ASN A 27 -12.05 -0.83 8.50
N ALA A 28 -11.05 -1.46 9.13
CA ALA A 28 -11.28 -2.62 9.98
C ALA A 28 -12.29 -2.36 11.11
N GLU A 29 -12.32 -1.15 11.68
CA GLU A 29 -13.28 -0.75 12.72
C GLU A 29 -14.72 -0.62 12.21
N ARG A 30 -14.90 -0.33 10.91
CA ARG A 30 -16.20 -0.12 10.27
C ARG A 30 -16.82 -1.40 9.71
N MET A 31 -16.04 -2.48 9.59
CA MET A 31 -16.51 -3.76 9.02
C MET A 31 -17.29 -4.58 10.04
N SER A 32 -18.36 -5.24 9.57
CA SER A 32 -19.21 -6.11 10.39
C SER A 32 -18.75 -7.57 10.40
N HIS A 33 -18.02 -8.02 9.37
CA HIS A 33 -17.61 -9.41 9.19
C HIS A 33 -16.21 -9.68 9.76
N ALA A 34 -16.10 -10.62 10.70
CA ALA A 34 -14.85 -10.90 11.42
C ALA A 34 -13.67 -11.30 10.50
N ALA A 35 -13.93 -12.02 9.41
CA ALA A 35 -12.88 -12.39 8.46
C ALA A 35 -12.34 -11.16 7.69
N ALA A 36 -13.21 -10.19 7.39
CA ALA A 36 -12.83 -8.95 6.72
C ALA A 36 -12.06 -8.02 7.67
N VAL A 37 -12.50 -7.90 8.93
CA VAL A 37 -11.74 -7.22 9.99
C VAL A 37 -10.34 -7.82 10.11
N GLY A 38 -10.24 -9.16 10.12
CA GLY A 38 -8.94 -9.85 10.18
C GLY A 38 -8.09 -9.68 8.92
N ALA A 39 -8.68 -9.48 7.74
CA ALA A 39 -7.96 -9.16 6.51
C ALA A 39 -7.36 -7.75 6.58
N PHE A 40 -8.17 -6.75 6.93
CA PHE A 40 -7.74 -5.35 7.03
C PHE A 40 -6.71 -5.13 8.14
N LYS A 41 -6.84 -5.81 9.28
CA LYS A 41 -5.81 -5.77 10.33
C LYS A 41 -4.47 -6.34 9.85
N ARG A 42 -4.50 -7.43 9.09
CA ARG A 42 -3.28 -7.99 8.50
C ARG A 42 -2.64 -7.04 7.49
N LEU A 43 -3.44 -6.33 6.69
CA LEU A 43 -2.92 -5.29 5.80
C LEU A 43 -2.23 -4.17 6.61
N ALA A 44 -2.85 -3.68 7.68
CA ALA A 44 -2.23 -2.69 8.57
C ALA A 44 -0.93 -3.20 9.24
N GLU A 45 -0.84 -4.50 9.52
CA GLU A 45 0.38 -5.14 10.03
C GLU A 45 1.48 -5.20 8.96
N GLU A 46 1.15 -5.44 7.69
CA GLU A 46 2.13 -5.37 6.59
C GLU A 46 2.65 -3.94 6.39
N GLU A 47 1.77 -2.93 6.42
CA GLU A 47 2.20 -1.53 6.33
C GLU A 47 3.12 -1.14 7.49
N GLN A 48 2.91 -1.73 8.67
CA GLN A 48 3.83 -1.53 9.80
C GLN A 48 5.23 -2.09 9.50
N LYS A 49 5.35 -3.22 8.81
CA LYS A 49 6.65 -3.74 8.37
C LYS A 49 7.29 -2.83 7.32
N HIS A 50 6.52 -2.28 6.38
CA HIS A 50 7.00 -1.30 5.41
C HIS A 50 7.56 -0.05 6.12
N ILE A 51 6.82 0.49 7.10
CA ILE A 51 7.25 1.61 7.94
C ILE A 51 8.60 1.33 8.60
N GLU A 52 8.72 0.18 9.27
CA GLU A 52 9.94 -0.22 9.98
C GLU A 52 11.13 -0.35 9.02
N PHE A 53 10.90 -0.96 7.86
CA PHE A 53 11.91 -1.09 6.82
C PHE A 53 12.38 0.28 6.30
N ILE A 54 11.46 1.16 5.92
CA ILE A 54 11.80 2.48 5.35
C ILE A 54 12.51 3.34 6.40
N GLN A 55 12.07 3.30 7.66
CA GLN A 55 12.75 4.00 8.75
C GLN A 55 14.19 3.52 8.90
N ALA A 56 14.44 2.20 8.87
CA ALA A 56 15.80 1.66 8.91
C ALA A 56 16.65 2.11 7.72
N GLN A 57 16.06 2.21 6.51
CA GLN A 57 16.77 2.75 5.34
C GLN A 57 17.11 4.23 5.50
N ILE A 58 16.22 5.05 6.09
CA ILE A 58 16.48 6.46 6.36
C ILE A 58 17.62 6.61 7.38
N ASP A 59 17.56 5.87 8.49
CA ASP A 59 18.55 5.93 9.56
C ASP A 59 19.95 5.52 9.07
N ALA A 60 20.00 4.54 8.16
CA ALA A 60 21.26 4.11 7.57
C ALA A 60 21.87 5.12 6.59
N LEU A 61 21.07 6.05 6.02
CA LEU A 61 21.60 7.19 5.26
C LEU A 61 22.26 8.24 6.17
N ASP A 62 22.03 8.18 7.49
CA ASP A 62 22.65 9.03 8.51
C ASP A 62 23.90 8.38 9.15
N GLY A 63 24.05 7.06 9.03
CA GLY A 63 25.15 6.27 9.61
C GLY A 63 26.17 5.75 8.59
N ASP A 64 27.26 5.14 9.09
CA ASP A 64 28.27 4.41 8.28
C ASP A 64 27.88 2.93 8.06
N VAL A 65 26.70 2.50 8.50
CA VAL A 65 26.26 1.11 8.41
C VAL A 65 25.33 0.95 7.21
N ALA A 66 25.74 0.15 6.23
CA ALA A 66 24.86 -0.26 5.14
C ALA A 66 23.73 -1.14 5.72
N PRO A 67 22.44 -0.80 5.52
CA PRO A 67 21.37 -1.64 6.00
C PRO A 67 21.32 -2.91 5.16
N GLU A 68 21.04 -4.04 5.79
CA GLU A 68 20.82 -5.30 5.08
C GLU A 68 19.43 -5.24 4.42
N ILE A 69 19.34 -5.56 3.13
CA ILE A 69 18.05 -5.58 2.42
C ILE A 69 17.39 -6.92 2.69
N GLU A 70 16.34 -6.92 3.52
CA GLU A 70 15.50 -8.10 3.71
C GLU A 70 14.54 -8.24 2.52
N LEU A 71 14.96 -9.02 1.52
CA LEU A 71 14.19 -9.38 0.32
C LEU A 71 12.92 -10.20 0.60
N ASP A 72 12.71 -10.69 1.83
CA ASP A 72 11.56 -11.54 2.17
C ASP A 72 10.27 -10.74 2.42
N LEU A 73 10.39 -9.47 2.84
CA LEU A 73 9.26 -8.56 3.04
C LEU A 73 8.40 -8.40 1.78
N ASP A 74 9.05 -8.37 0.62
CA ASP A 74 8.43 -8.27 -0.70
C ASP A 74 7.45 -9.42 -1.02
N LYS A 75 7.71 -10.62 -0.50
CA LYS A 75 6.86 -11.78 -0.77
C LYS A 75 5.68 -11.84 0.17
N GLU A 76 5.89 -11.53 1.45
CA GLU A 76 4.84 -11.61 2.46
C GLU A 76 3.71 -10.61 2.19
N GLY A 77 4.04 -9.36 1.84
CA GLY A 77 3.05 -8.33 1.51
C GLY A 77 2.10 -8.75 0.38
N PHE A 78 2.67 -9.24 -0.73
CA PHE A 78 1.91 -9.71 -1.90
C PHE A 78 0.89 -10.80 -1.56
N PHE A 79 1.23 -11.72 -0.64
CA PHE A 79 0.32 -12.78 -0.21
C PHE A 79 -0.81 -12.25 0.68
N ALA A 80 -0.51 -11.31 1.58
CA ALA A 80 -1.50 -10.73 2.47
C ALA A 80 -2.57 -9.95 1.69
N GLU A 81 -2.17 -9.16 0.70
CA GLU A 81 -3.07 -8.38 -0.15
C GLU A 81 -3.96 -9.27 -1.00
N ARG A 82 -3.38 -10.32 -1.60
CA ARG A 82 -4.16 -11.30 -2.35
C ARG A 82 -5.19 -12.00 -1.48
N ALA A 83 -4.80 -12.42 -0.27
CA ALA A 83 -5.72 -13.06 0.65
C ALA A 83 -6.84 -12.09 1.08
N ALA A 84 -6.53 -10.81 1.29
CA ALA A 84 -7.53 -9.80 1.61
C ALA A 84 -8.52 -9.58 0.45
N ALA A 85 -8.03 -9.53 -0.78
CA ALA A 85 -8.84 -9.42 -1.99
C ALA A 85 -9.81 -10.61 -2.18
N GLU A 86 -9.41 -11.81 -1.78
CA GLU A 86 -10.26 -13.01 -1.80
C GLU A 86 -11.38 -12.96 -0.75
N LEU A 87 -11.17 -12.22 0.35
CA LEU A 87 -12.13 -12.07 1.44
C LEU A 87 -13.14 -10.93 1.24
N LEU A 88 -13.10 -10.23 0.10
CA LEU A 88 -14.08 -9.21 -0.30
C LEU A 88 -15.41 -9.87 -0.74
N ASP A 89 -16.17 -10.40 0.23
CA ASP A 89 -17.53 -10.89 0.00
C ASP A 89 -18.55 -9.75 -0.20
N GLN A 90 -19.79 -10.10 -0.55
CA GLN A 90 -20.86 -9.15 -0.85
C GLN A 90 -21.08 -8.11 0.27
N SER A 91 -21.12 -8.55 1.53
CA SER A 91 -21.40 -7.66 2.67
C SER A 91 -20.26 -6.66 2.91
N VAL A 92 -19.02 -7.09 2.65
CA VAL A 92 -17.82 -6.26 2.72
C VAL A 92 -17.82 -5.24 1.59
N VAL A 93 -18.16 -5.67 0.38
CA VAL A 93 -18.23 -4.80 -0.81
C VAL A 93 -19.30 -3.72 -0.63
N GLU A 94 -20.49 -4.07 -0.13
CA GLU A 94 -21.55 -3.11 0.17
C GLU A 94 -21.11 -2.05 1.19
N ALA A 95 -20.37 -2.44 2.23
CA ALA A 95 -19.87 -1.54 3.25
C ALA A 95 -18.83 -0.52 2.71
N MET A 96 -18.19 -0.83 1.56
CA MET A 96 -17.20 0.02 0.90
C MET A 96 -17.80 1.02 -0.09
N VAL A 97 -19.06 0.87 -0.49
CA VAL A 97 -19.73 1.77 -1.44
C VAL A 97 -19.61 3.25 -1.06
N PRO A 98 -19.77 3.66 0.23
CA PRO A 98 -19.58 5.05 0.64
C PRO A 98 -18.16 5.59 0.42
N ASP A 99 -17.16 4.70 0.36
CA ASP A 99 -15.75 5.04 0.26
C ASP A 99 -15.23 4.98 -1.20
N LEU A 100 -16.12 4.87 -2.21
CA LEU A 100 -15.76 4.77 -3.63
C LEU A 100 -14.78 5.86 -4.12
N SER A 101 -15.01 7.12 -3.73
CA SER A 101 -14.11 8.21 -4.11
C SER A 101 -12.76 8.09 -3.43
N VAL A 102 -12.73 7.65 -2.17
CA VAL A 102 -11.50 7.41 -1.40
C VAL A 102 -10.70 6.27 -2.04
N LEU A 103 -11.35 5.15 -2.36
CA LEU A 103 -10.72 4.01 -3.03
C LEU A 103 -10.19 4.41 -4.41
N ARG A 104 -10.95 5.20 -5.17
CA ARG A 104 -10.53 5.73 -6.47
C ARG A 104 -9.27 6.59 -6.35
N THR A 105 -9.26 7.48 -5.38
CA THR A 105 -8.13 8.35 -5.12
C THR A 105 -6.92 7.54 -4.65
N ALA A 106 -7.11 6.59 -3.73
CA ALA A 106 -6.04 5.73 -3.22
C ALA A 106 -5.32 5.00 -4.36
N TYR A 107 -6.02 4.22 -5.20
CA TYR A 107 -5.32 3.46 -6.24
C TYR A 107 -4.65 4.35 -7.29
N LEU A 108 -5.19 5.54 -7.59
CA LEU A 108 -4.53 6.48 -8.50
C LEU A 108 -3.25 7.05 -7.89
N ILE A 109 -3.27 7.34 -6.59
CA ILE A 109 -2.09 7.78 -5.86
C ILE A 109 -1.03 6.67 -5.87
N GLU A 110 -1.38 5.42 -5.53
CA GLU A 110 -0.39 4.34 -5.49
C GLU A 110 0.18 4.03 -6.87
N ARG A 111 -0.63 4.13 -7.94
CA ARG A 111 -0.11 4.06 -9.31
C ARG A 111 0.93 5.14 -9.59
N ASP A 112 0.60 6.40 -9.28
CA ASP A 112 1.49 7.53 -9.52
C ASP A 112 2.81 7.37 -8.72
N PHE A 113 2.76 6.78 -7.51
CA PHE A 113 3.94 6.47 -6.71
C PHE A 113 4.76 5.31 -7.25
N SER A 114 4.11 4.22 -7.66
CA SER A 114 4.80 3.10 -8.29
C SER A 114 5.58 3.57 -9.52
N GLU A 115 4.94 4.36 -10.40
CA GLU A 115 5.58 4.97 -11.56
C GLU A 115 6.72 5.94 -11.17
N PHE A 116 6.52 6.74 -10.12
CA PHE A 116 7.54 7.64 -9.61
C PHE A 116 8.78 6.87 -9.12
N TYR A 117 8.60 5.83 -8.31
CA TYR A 117 9.71 5.03 -7.79
C TYR A 117 10.42 4.24 -8.91
N GLU A 118 9.71 3.67 -9.88
CA GLU A 118 10.32 3.05 -11.07
C GLU A 118 11.21 4.06 -11.84
N MET A 119 10.69 5.27 -12.05
CA MET A 119 11.41 6.33 -12.75
C MET A 119 12.67 6.77 -11.99
N VAL A 120 12.59 6.91 -10.67
CA VAL A 120 13.76 7.28 -9.85
C VAL A 120 14.76 6.12 -9.76
N ALA A 121 14.29 4.88 -9.60
CA ALA A 121 15.11 3.67 -9.59
C ALA A 121 15.93 3.52 -10.89
N SER A 122 15.35 3.85 -12.04
CA SER A 122 16.05 3.78 -13.33
C SER A 122 17.28 4.71 -13.43
N LYS A 123 17.37 5.70 -12.53
CA LYS A 123 18.47 6.69 -12.43
C LYS A 123 19.34 6.45 -11.20
N ALA A 124 19.00 5.47 -10.37
CA ALA A 124 19.72 5.11 -9.15
C ALA A 124 20.76 4.02 -9.44
N GLU A 125 21.71 3.88 -8.52
CA GLU A 125 22.69 2.80 -8.53
C GLU A 125 22.83 2.21 -7.14
N GLY A 126 23.42 1.01 -7.07
CA GLY A 126 23.68 0.31 -5.81
C GLY A 126 22.40 0.06 -5.00
N GLN A 127 22.52 0.20 -3.69
CA GLN A 127 21.45 -0.06 -2.74
C GLN A 127 20.22 0.83 -2.92
N ALA A 128 20.41 2.12 -3.23
CA ALA A 128 19.28 3.02 -3.44
C ALA A 128 18.38 2.54 -4.58
N LYS A 129 18.96 1.98 -5.65
CA LYS A 129 18.19 1.38 -6.73
C LYS A 129 17.34 0.20 -6.24
N GLN A 130 17.92 -0.70 -5.48
CA GLN A 130 17.24 -1.91 -5.00
C GLN A 130 16.05 -1.55 -4.10
N VAL A 131 16.22 -0.59 -3.19
CA VAL A 131 15.14 -0.10 -2.31
C VAL A 131 14.04 0.58 -3.12
N LEU A 132 14.38 1.45 -4.08
CA LEU A 132 13.39 2.12 -4.91
C LEU A 132 12.61 1.15 -5.80
N GLU A 133 13.26 0.11 -6.35
CA GLU A 133 12.59 -0.95 -7.09
C GLU A 133 11.64 -1.75 -6.20
N MET A 134 11.98 -1.91 -4.91
CA MET A 134 11.12 -2.58 -3.93
C MET A 134 9.88 -1.74 -3.61
N LEU A 135 10.07 -0.45 -3.28
CA LEU A 135 8.97 0.48 -3.06
C LEU A 135 8.02 0.51 -4.27
N ALA A 136 8.56 0.55 -5.49
CA ALA A 136 7.74 0.48 -6.70
C ALA A 136 6.84 -0.76 -6.77
N ARG A 137 7.34 -1.92 -6.31
CA ARG A 137 6.58 -3.18 -6.29
C ARG A 137 5.50 -3.19 -5.21
N TRP A 138 5.78 -2.64 -4.03
CA TRP A 138 4.77 -2.48 -2.97
C TRP A 138 3.62 -1.62 -3.46
N GLU A 139 3.91 -0.44 -4.00
CA GLU A 139 2.86 0.46 -4.50
C GLU A 139 2.08 -0.12 -5.69
N ARG A 140 2.72 -0.97 -6.50
CA ARG A 140 2.01 -1.71 -7.57
C ARG A 140 1.01 -2.71 -6.99
N SER A 141 1.34 -3.32 -5.86
CA SER A 141 0.49 -4.30 -5.19
C SER A 141 -0.65 -3.59 -4.44
N HIS A 142 -0.35 -2.46 -3.78
CA HIS A 142 -1.36 -1.55 -3.23
C HIS A 142 -2.33 -1.04 -4.31
N GLU A 143 -1.82 -0.58 -5.45
CA GLU A 143 -2.63 -0.15 -6.60
C GLU A 143 -3.62 -1.25 -7.00
N ALA A 144 -3.14 -2.47 -7.19
CA ALA A 144 -3.96 -3.59 -7.62
C ALA A 144 -5.06 -3.91 -6.59
N LEU A 145 -4.73 -3.88 -5.30
CA LEU A 145 -5.66 -4.13 -4.21
C LEU A 145 -6.76 -3.05 -4.16
N PHE A 146 -6.38 -1.77 -4.09
CA PHE A 146 -7.34 -0.66 -4.03
C PHE A 146 -8.20 -0.58 -5.29
N LYS A 147 -7.62 -0.84 -6.46
CA LYS A 147 -8.39 -0.89 -7.72
C LYS A 147 -9.42 -2.02 -7.68
N GLN A 148 -9.06 -3.21 -7.17
CA GLN A 148 -10.00 -4.31 -7.05
C GLN A 148 -11.13 -3.99 -6.05
N MET A 149 -10.82 -3.40 -4.90
CA MET A 149 -11.82 -2.93 -3.94
C MET A 149 -12.78 -1.92 -4.58
N HIS A 150 -12.22 -0.91 -5.26
CA HIS A 150 -12.99 0.09 -5.99
C HIS A 150 -13.90 -0.54 -7.03
N ASP A 151 -13.37 -1.40 -7.90
CA ASP A 151 -14.12 -1.95 -9.03
C ASP A 151 -15.29 -2.83 -8.54
N ARG A 152 -15.09 -3.62 -7.48
CA ARG A 152 -16.16 -4.40 -6.86
C ARG A 152 -17.22 -3.52 -6.22
N ALA A 153 -16.82 -2.52 -5.42
CA ALA A 153 -17.75 -1.59 -4.81
C ALA A 153 -18.52 -0.76 -5.86
N PHE A 154 -17.88 -0.44 -6.98
CA PHE A 154 -18.50 0.32 -8.06
C PHE A 154 -19.50 -0.53 -8.83
N GLU A 155 -19.19 -1.81 -9.08
CA GLU A 155 -20.12 -2.77 -9.66
C GLU A 155 -21.37 -2.91 -8.78
N GLU A 156 -21.20 -3.04 -7.46
CA GLU A 156 -22.31 -3.09 -6.51
C GLU A 156 -23.15 -1.81 -6.55
N TYR A 157 -22.50 -0.64 -6.46
CA TYR A 157 -23.17 0.66 -6.61
C TYR A 157 -23.97 0.74 -7.92
N ALA A 158 -23.40 0.31 -9.05
CA ALA A 158 -24.05 0.37 -10.35
C ALA A 158 -25.32 -0.51 -10.44
N GLN A 159 -25.39 -1.58 -9.63
CA GLN A 159 -26.53 -2.50 -9.57
C GLN A 159 -27.60 -2.09 -8.56
N MET A 160 -27.33 -1.11 -7.70
CA MET A 160 -28.30 -0.63 -6.71
C MET A 160 -29.57 -0.11 -7.39
N PRO A 161 -30.76 -0.35 -6.80
CA PRO A 161 -32.00 0.18 -7.32
C PRO A 161 -32.04 1.70 -7.12
N TRP A 162 -31.61 2.42 -8.15
CA TRP A 162 -31.81 3.85 -8.29
C TRP A 162 -33.30 4.10 -8.47
N GLY A 163 -34.02 4.24 -7.36
CA GLY A 163 -35.48 4.34 -7.32
C GLY A 163 -36.06 5.20 -8.45
N GLY A 164 -36.93 4.57 -9.25
CA GLY A 164 -37.89 5.22 -10.13
C GLY A 164 -39.30 5.06 -9.58
#